data_AF-K2QVH6-F1
#
_entry.id   AF-K2QVH6-F1
#
_cell.length_a   1.000
_cell.length_b   1.000
_cell.length_c   1.000
_cell.angle_alpha   90.00
_cell.angle_beta   90.00
_cell.angle_gamma   90.00
#
_symmetry.space_group_name_H-M   'P 1'
#
loop_
_entity.id
_entity.type
_entity.pdbx_description
1 polymer ?
#
loop_
_entity_poly.entity_id
_entity_poly.type
_entity_poly.pdbx_seq_one_letter_code
_entity_poly.pdbx_strand_id
1 'polypeptide(L)' 'WIRTDLGSSQADLSVEEGVQALLDLVFRASPEMSGKFFNVRVPGWENAEGFSRYNGSEIPW' A
#
# COMPACT_ATOMS: atom_id res chain seq x y z
N TRP A 1 3.79 5.10 1.12
CA TRP A 1 4.36 6.24 1.86
C TRP A 1 3.20 7.04 2.43
N ILE A 2 3.08 7.10 3.76
CA ILE A 2 1.88 7.59 4.47
C ILE A 2 2.24 8.86 5.25
N ARG A 3 1.37 9.88 5.26
CA ARG A 3 1.56 11.18 5.94
C ARG A 3 1.46 11.05 7.46
N THR A 4 2.48 10.47 8.07
CA THR A 4 2.72 10.45 9.52
C THR A 4 3.92 11.34 9.86
N ASP A 5 4.25 11.47 11.15
CA ASP A 5 5.47 12.16 11.58
C ASP A 5 6.73 11.59 10.92
N LEU A 6 6.77 10.26 10.70
CA LEU A 6 7.87 9.59 9.99
C LEU A 6 7.81 9.83 8.48
N GLY A 7 6.61 9.84 7.90
CA GLY A 7 6.42 9.99 6.47
C GLY A 7 6.50 11.43 5.96
N SER A 8 6.39 12.43 6.84
CA SER A 8 6.26 13.85 6.51
C SER A 8 4.98 14.21 5.76
N SER A 9 4.72 15.51 5.64
CA SER A 9 3.58 16.05 4.88
C SER A 9 3.66 15.81 3.38
N GLN A 10 4.84 15.47 2.85
CA GLN A 10 5.05 15.23 1.41
C GLN A 10 4.66 13.82 0.98
N ALA A 11 4.28 12.96 1.92
CA ALA A 11 3.90 11.60 1.59
C ALA A 11 2.63 11.54 0.73
N ASP A 12 2.57 10.50 -0.09
CA ASP A 12 1.50 10.29 -1.06
C ASP A 12 0.12 10.17 -0.40
N LEU A 13 0.02 9.26 0.58
CA LEU A 13 -1.26 8.82 1.15
C LEU A 13 -1.54 9.51 2.48
N SER A 14 -2.80 9.87 2.72
CA SER A 14 -3.28 10.15 4.07
C SER A 14 -3.19 8.92 4.98
N VAL A 15 -3.28 9.15 6.29
CA VAL A 15 -3.30 8.05 7.27
C VAL A 15 -4.51 7.15 7.04
N GLU A 16 -5.66 7.75 6.75
CA GLU A 16 -6.92 7.05 6.48
C GLU A 16 -6.81 6.13 5.26
N GLU A 17 -6.29 6.64 4.13
CA GLU A 17 -6.07 5.83 2.91
C GLU A 17 -5.10 4.67 3.17
N GLY A 18 -3.98 4.95 3.84
CA GLY A 18 -2.96 3.94 4.14
C GLY A 18 -3.49 2.82 5.05
N VAL A 19 -4.26 3.18 6.08
CA VAL A 19 -4.84 2.21 7.02
C VAL A 19 -5.95 1.39 6.37
N GLN A 20 -6.84 2.00 5.59
CA GLN A 20 -7.89 1.27 4.87
C GLN A 20 -7.28 0.25 3.90
N ALA A 21 -6.28 0.65 3.10
CA ALA A 21 -5.63 -0.23 2.14
C ALA A 21 -4.85 -1.39 2.82
N LEU A 22 -4.28 -1.13 4.00
CA LEU A 22 -3.66 -2.17 4.83
C LEU A 22 -4.70 -3.15 5.39
N LEU A 23 -5.80 -2.64 5.94
CA LEU A 23 -6.88 -3.48 6.47
C LEU A 23 -7.48 -4.37 5.38
N ASP A 24 -7.70 -3.84 4.18
CA ASP A 24 -8.15 -4.62 3.03
C ASP A 24 -7.17 -5.75 2.69
N LEU A 25 -5.86 -5.49 2.74
CA LEU A 25 -4.82 -6.51 2.52
C LEU A 25 -4.84 -7.60 3.61
N VAL A 26 -4.99 -7.21 4.87
CA VAL A 26 -5.03 -8.14 6.01
C VAL A 26 -6.31 -8.99 5.98
N PHE A 27 -7.46 -8.38 5.70
CA PHE A 27 -8.74 -9.10 5.68
C PHE A 27 -8.89 -10.05 4.50
N ARG A 28 -8.19 -9.82 3.39
CA ARG A 28 -8.12 -10.75 2.25
C ARG A 28 -6.99 -11.78 2.34
N ALA A 29 -6.16 -11.71 3.38
CA ALA A 29 -4.99 -12.57 3.50
C ALA A 29 -5.38 -14.06 3.56
N SER A 30 -4.65 -14.89 2.82
CA SER A 30 -4.89 -16.33 2.73
C SER A 30 -3.57 -17.12 2.82
N PRO A 31 -3.59 -18.45 3.05
CA PRO A 31 -2.38 -19.26 3.11
C PRO A 31 -1.48 -19.15 1.87
N GLU A 32 -2.07 -18.94 0.69
CA GLU A 32 -1.35 -18.75 -0.58
C GLU A 32 -0.52 -17.45 -0.63
N MET A 33 -0.82 -16.51 0.27
CA MET A 33 -0.11 -15.25 0.43
C MET A 33 1.07 -15.34 1.42
N SER A 34 1.21 -16.46 2.12
CA SER A 34 2.29 -16.65 3.11
C SER A 34 3.67 -16.61 2.44
N GLY A 35 4.63 -15.94 3.09
CA GLY A 35 6.02 -15.80 2.62
C GLY A 35 6.23 -14.81 1.47
N LYS A 36 5.18 -14.11 1.06
CA LYS A 36 5.22 -13.11 -0.02
C LYS A 36 5.17 -11.69 0.55
N PHE A 37 5.73 -10.75 -0.20
CA PHE A 37 5.65 -9.33 0.14
C PHE A 37 4.65 -8.65 -0.79
N PHE A 38 3.56 -8.15 -0.22
CA PHE A 38 2.52 -7.44 -0.98
C PHE A 38 2.58 -5.95 -0.71
N ASN A 39 2.45 -5.18 -1.78
CA ASN A 39 2.12 -3.77 -1.68
C ASN A 39 0.62 -3.60 -1.38
N VAL A 40 0.24 -2.45 -0.83
CA VAL A 40 -1.17 -2.10 -0.63
C VAL A 40 -1.81 -1.66 -1.95
N ARG A 41 -3.14 -1.81 -2.07
CA ARG A 41 -3.91 -1.31 -3.20
C ARG A 41 -4.65 -0.05 -2.79
N VAL A 42 -4.41 1.06 -3.49
CA VAL A 42 -5.15 2.30 -3.32
C VAL A 42 -5.78 2.67 -4.67
N PRO A 43 -7.11 2.79 -4.77
CA PRO A 43 -7.78 3.16 -6.01
C PRO A 43 -7.24 4.48 -6.58
N GLY A 44 -6.90 4.49 -7.86
CA GLY A 44 -6.34 5.65 -8.57
C GLY A 44 -4.80 5.69 -8.58
N TRP A 45 -4.13 4.81 -7.83
CA TRP A 45 -2.67 4.72 -7.78
C TRP A 45 -2.08 3.57 -8.60
N GLU A 46 -2.90 2.79 -9.30
CA GLU A 46 -2.44 1.59 -10.02
C GLU A 46 -1.43 1.91 -11.13
N ASN A 47 -1.59 3.07 -11.79
CA ASN A 47 -0.74 3.53 -12.89
C ASN A 47 -0.16 4.93 -12.64
N ALA A 48 0.03 5.30 -11.36
CA ALA A 48 0.57 6.60 -11.01
C ALA A 48 1.95 6.84 -11.68
N GLU A 49 2.15 8.08 -12.16
CA GLU A 49 3.44 8.53 -12.66
C GLU A 49 4.42 8.74 -11.50
N GLY A 50 5.69 8.41 -11.72
CA GLY A 50 6.73 8.48 -10.69
C GLY A 50 7.00 7.15 -9.97
N PHE A 51 7.68 7.24 -8.82
CA PHE A 51 8.20 6.08 -8.10
C PHE A 51 7.13 5.31 -7.32
N SER A 52 6.12 6.02 -6.80
CA SER A 52 5.08 5.41 -5.97
C SER A 52 3.95 4.87 -6.81
N ARG A 53 3.73 3.55 -6.73
CA ARG A 53 2.53 2.88 -7.23
C ARG A 53 1.98 2.00 -6.14
N TYR A 54 0.69 2.11 -5.84
CA TYR A 54 0.01 1.33 -4.80
C TYR A 54 -1.04 0.44 -5.45
N ASN A 55 -0.56 -0.54 -6.22
CA ASN A 55 -1.38 -1.38 -7.11
C ASN A 55 -1.78 -2.73 -6.50
N GLY A 56 -1.39 -3.03 -5.26
CA GLY A 56 -1.71 -4.30 -4.60
C GLY A 56 -0.89 -5.51 -5.06
N SER A 57 0.14 -5.34 -5.89
CA SER A 57 0.92 -6.46 -6.43
C SER A 57 1.86 -7.06 -5.39
N GLU A 58 2.23 -8.32 -5.60
CA GLU A 58 3.41 -8.91 -4.98
C GLU A 58 4.65 -8.16 -5.49
N ILE A 59 5.58 -7.85 -4.59
CA ILE A 59 6.82 -7.13 -4.88
C ILE A 59 8.03 -7.94 -4.39
N PRO A 60 9.22 -7.74 -4.98
CA PRO A 60 10.44 -8.36 -4.49
C PRO A 60 10.75 -7.95 -3.04
N TRP A 61 11.33 -8.89 -2.29
CA TRP A 61 12.00 -8.61 -1.02
C TRP A 61 13.28 -7.80 -1.25
#